data_AF-K0XJ75-F1
#
_entry.id   AF-K0XJ75-F1
#
_cell.length_a   1.000
_cell.length_b   1.000
_cell.length_c   1.000
_cell.angle_alpha   90.00
_cell.angle_beta   90.00
_cell.angle_gamma   90.00
#
_symmetry.space_group_name_H-M   'P 1'
#
loop_
_entity.id
_entity.type
_entity.pdbx_description
1 polymer ?
#
loop_
_entity_poly.entity_id
_entity_poly.type
_entity_poly.pdbx_seq_one_letter_code
_entity_poly.pdbx_strand_id
1 'polypeptide(L)'
;MGSKLKFRWVLCFIIFSLVLLIYGNHLFKERAKKMADMRRAEAVDFMDDGWKKYRMMQFAGANMEYTDSKGNIRVIETEPVLLDVFDEAIKPYILGKTPSLGSFRITEGKRTSEFIQTFNDNMKHVKIWGAHKNRYISIAENEGLEEFKNINSFEELWEYMNKRNDEGVVYINELDIIGYDRTGQSGKFIYDYGNGESKEISESAISLFELFKDKYKDWS
;
A
#
# COMPACT_ATOMS: atom_id res chain seq x y z
N MET A 1 44.40 53.91 -33.18
CA MET A 1 44.44 52.97 -32.01
C MET A 1 43.07 52.61 -31.43
N GLY A 2 41.93 53.21 -31.87
CA GLY A 2 40.60 52.98 -31.26
C GLY A 2 39.77 51.79 -31.75
N SER A 3 40.11 51.15 -32.88
CA SER A 3 39.34 50.02 -33.43
C SER A 3 39.72 48.65 -32.84
N LYS A 4 41.00 48.43 -32.50
CA LYS A 4 41.49 47.18 -31.89
C LYS A 4 40.95 46.95 -30.46
N LEU A 5 40.72 48.03 -29.70
CA LEU A 5 40.18 47.93 -28.33
C LEU A 5 38.71 47.50 -28.35
N LYS A 6 37.89 48.09 -29.24
CA LYS A 6 36.47 47.74 -29.41
C LYS A 6 36.29 46.28 -29.86
N PHE A 7 37.13 45.79 -30.76
CA PHE A 7 37.10 44.39 -31.22
C PHE A 7 37.40 43.38 -30.10
N ARG A 8 38.38 43.67 -29.24
CA ARG A 8 38.70 42.81 -28.08
C ARG A 8 37.56 42.73 -27.07
N TRP A 9 36.88 43.84 -26.79
CA TRP A 9 35.74 43.86 -25.89
C TRP A 9 34.53 43.09 -26.43
N VAL A 10 34.24 43.23 -27.72
CA VAL A 10 33.20 42.43 -28.39
C VAL A 10 33.54 40.95 -28.33
N LEU A 11 34.80 40.58 -28.59
CA LEU A 11 35.27 39.19 -28.49
C LEU A 11 35.14 38.63 -27.06
N CYS A 12 35.51 39.41 -26.04
CA CYS A 12 35.34 39.01 -24.64
C CYS A 12 33.86 38.80 -24.27
N PHE A 13 32.96 39.65 -24.75
CA PHE A 13 31.53 39.50 -24.50
C PHE A 13 30.97 38.23 -25.16
N ILE A 14 31.36 37.93 -26.39
CA ILE A 14 30.97 36.71 -27.11
C ILE A 14 31.46 35.46 -26.36
N ILE A 15 32.73 35.43 -25.94
CA ILE A 15 33.29 34.32 -25.16
C ILE A 15 32.54 34.16 -23.83
N PHE A 16 32.27 35.26 -23.13
CA PHE A 16 31.51 35.24 -21.88
C PHE A 16 30.08 34.71 -22.07
N SER A 17 29.37 35.16 -23.11
CA SER A 17 28.05 34.64 -23.46
C SER A 17 28.07 33.15 -23.79
N LEU A 18 29.10 32.66 -24.50
CA LEU A 18 29.25 31.23 -24.78
C LEU A 18 29.50 30.41 -23.51
N VAL A 19 30.35 30.89 -22.60
CA VAL A 19 30.58 30.24 -21.29
C VAL A 19 29.28 30.19 -20.48
N LEU A 20 28.50 31.27 -20.46
CA LEU A 20 27.20 31.30 -19.81
C LEU A 20 26.20 30.31 -20.43
N LEU A 21 26.18 30.17 -21.75
CA LEU A 21 25.31 29.19 -22.42
C LEU A 21 25.72 27.75 -22.09
N ILE A 22 27.02 27.45 -22.09
CA ILE A 22 27.54 26.12 -21.73
C ILE A 22 27.19 25.80 -20.28
N TYR A 23 27.46 26.73 -19.36
CA TYR A 23 27.16 26.58 -17.94
C TYR A 23 25.66 26.49 -17.68
N GLY A 24 24.86 27.33 -18.32
CA GLY A 24 23.39 27.30 -18.23
C GLY A 24 22.81 25.98 -18.72
N ASN A 25 23.31 25.44 -19.83
CA ASN A 25 22.90 24.14 -20.35
C ASN A 25 23.30 22.99 -19.42
N HIS A 26 24.49 23.05 -18.81
CA HIS A 26 24.91 22.09 -17.80
C HIS A 26 23.96 22.09 -16.58
N LEU A 27 23.69 23.27 -16.02
CA LEU A 27 22.78 23.43 -14.88
C LEU A 27 21.35 22.99 -15.21
N PHE A 28 20.88 23.27 -16.43
CA PHE A 28 19.56 22.82 -16.88
C PHE A 28 19.47 21.29 -16.94
N LYS A 29 20.51 20.61 -17.45
CA LYS A 29 20.58 19.14 -17.49
C LYS A 29 20.58 18.53 -16.09
N GLU A 30 21.34 19.10 -15.16
CA GLU A 30 21.35 18.64 -13.76
C GLU A 30 19.98 18.78 -13.09
N ARG A 31 19.32 19.93 -13.27
CA ARG A 31 17.96 20.15 -12.76
C ARG A 31 16.95 19.21 -13.39
N ALA A 32 17.01 19.01 -14.70
CA ALA A 32 16.13 18.08 -15.41
C ALA A 32 16.30 16.64 -14.90
N LYS A 33 17.54 16.21 -14.65
CA LYS A 33 17.84 14.90 -14.05
C LYS A 33 17.25 14.78 -12.65
N LYS A 34 17.52 15.77 -11.77
CA LYS A 34 16.97 15.78 -10.40
C LYS A 34 15.44 15.73 -10.39
N MET A 35 14.79 16.48 -11.28
CA MET A 35 13.32 16.44 -11.44
C MET A 35 12.83 15.07 -11.87
N ALA A 36 13.50 14.43 -12.84
CA ALA A 36 13.14 13.08 -13.26
C ALA A 36 13.31 12.05 -12.15
N ASP A 37 14.37 12.17 -11.34
CA ASP A 37 14.62 11.29 -10.19
C ASP A 37 13.55 11.47 -9.10
N MET A 38 13.18 12.71 -8.76
CA MET A 38 12.08 12.99 -7.83
C MET A 38 10.75 12.41 -8.32
N ARG A 39 10.42 12.62 -9.60
CA ARG A 39 9.17 12.08 -10.18
C ARG A 39 9.13 10.56 -10.24
N ARG A 40 10.29 9.91 -10.38
CA ARG A 40 10.39 8.44 -10.29
C ARG A 40 10.13 7.96 -8.87
N ALA A 41 10.65 8.66 -7.86
CA ALA A 41 10.34 8.34 -6.47
C ALA A 41 8.84 8.49 -6.17
N GLU A 42 8.23 9.61 -6.58
CA GLU A 42 6.78 9.83 -6.42
C GLU A 42 5.93 8.80 -7.18
N ALA A 43 6.40 8.30 -8.33
CA ALA A 43 5.73 7.22 -9.05
C ALA A 43 5.75 5.90 -8.27
N VAL A 44 6.83 5.61 -7.55
CA VAL A 44 6.90 4.44 -6.66
C VAL A 44 5.92 4.59 -5.50
N ASP A 45 5.87 5.75 -4.85
CA ASP A 45 4.93 6.03 -3.76
C ASP A 45 3.47 5.93 -4.23
N PHE A 46 3.19 6.41 -5.44
CA PHE A 46 1.87 6.30 -6.07
C PHE A 46 1.47 4.85 -6.34
N MET A 47 2.40 4.02 -6.80
CA MET A 47 2.14 2.58 -6.99
C MET A 47 1.88 1.88 -5.65
N ASP A 48 2.68 2.17 -4.62
CA ASP A 48 2.49 1.61 -3.28
C ASP A 48 1.11 1.97 -2.71
N ASP A 49 0.73 3.25 -2.81
CA ASP A 49 -0.59 3.73 -2.38
C ASP A 49 -1.74 3.04 -3.13
N GLY A 50 -1.60 2.88 -4.45
CA GLY A 50 -2.57 2.18 -5.29
C GLY A 50 -2.72 0.72 -4.90
N TRP A 51 -1.63 -0.02 -4.77
CA TRP A 51 -1.64 -1.43 -4.36
C TRP A 51 -2.22 -1.64 -2.98
N LYS A 52 -1.86 -0.78 -2.03
CA LYS A 52 -2.36 -0.83 -0.66
C LYS A 52 -3.88 -0.64 -0.60
N LYS A 53 -4.42 0.34 -1.32
CA LYS A 53 -5.88 0.54 -1.42
C LYS A 53 -6.55 -0.59 -2.19
N TYR A 54 -5.93 -1.09 -3.25
CA TYR A 54 -6.47 -2.21 -4.01
C TYR A 54 -6.61 -3.48 -3.17
N ARG A 55 -5.60 -3.77 -2.35
CA ARG A 55 -5.66 -4.84 -1.34
C ARG A 55 -6.86 -4.64 -0.41
N MET A 56 -6.98 -3.45 0.21
CA MET A 56 -8.12 -3.12 1.08
C MET A 56 -9.48 -3.30 0.39
N MET A 57 -9.59 -2.94 -0.89
CA MET A 57 -10.79 -3.18 -1.70
C MET A 57 -11.13 -4.67 -1.79
N GLN A 58 -10.14 -5.53 -2.04
CA GLN A 58 -10.35 -6.97 -2.23
C GLN A 58 -10.90 -7.68 -0.99
N PHE A 59 -10.36 -7.42 0.19
CA PHE A 59 -10.76 -8.14 1.41
C PHE A 59 -11.76 -7.39 2.28
N ALA A 60 -11.78 -6.05 2.31
CA ALA A 60 -12.75 -5.29 3.10
C ALA A 60 -14.04 -4.95 2.33
N GLY A 61 -14.20 -5.46 1.10
CA GLY A 61 -15.39 -5.23 0.28
C GLY A 61 -15.65 -3.75 0.00
N ALA A 62 -14.58 -2.96 0.00
CA ALA A 62 -14.57 -1.53 -0.25
C ALA A 62 -14.60 -1.25 -1.76
N ASN A 63 -14.86 0.01 -2.14
CA ASN A 63 -14.76 0.49 -3.51
C ASN A 63 -13.47 1.31 -3.69
N MET A 64 -12.86 1.21 -4.86
CA MET A 64 -11.66 1.99 -5.19
C MET A 64 -11.86 2.80 -6.47
N GLU A 65 -11.41 4.04 -6.43
CA GLU A 65 -11.47 4.99 -7.55
C GLU A 65 -10.11 5.65 -7.76
N TYR A 66 -9.79 5.95 -9.01
CA TYR A 66 -8.66 6.77 -9.41
C TYR A 66 -9.17 8.07 -10.02
N THR A 67 -8.64 9.21 -9.58
CA THR A 67 -8.88 10.52 -10.18
C THR A 67 -7.61 10.98 -10.89
N ASP A 68 -7.68 11.18 -12.21
CA ASP A 68 -6.52 11.59 -13.01
C ASP A 68 -6.13 13.06 -12.82
N SER A 69 -5.00 13.47 -13.41
CA SER A 69 -4.52 14.86 -13.36
C SER A 69 -5.47 15.93 -13.96
N LYS A 70 -6.51 15.50 -14.68
CA LYS A 70 -7.55 16.35 -15.28
C LYS A 70 -8.87 16.31 -14.49
N GLY A 71 -8.95 15.50 -13.44
CA GLY A 71 -10.16 15.31 -12.63
C GLY A 71 -11.12 14.24 -13.15
N ASN A 72 -10.72 13.42 -14.13
CA ASN A 72 -11.56 12.30 -14.58
C ASN A 72 -11.46 11.14 -13.59
N ILE A 73 -12.59 10.52 -13.28
CA ILE A 73 -12.69 9.41 -12.32
C ILE A 73 -12.81 8.08 -13.06
N ARG A 74 -12.02 7.09 -12.64
CA ARG A 74 -12.07 5.70 -13.11
C ARG A 74 -12.29 4.80 -11.91
N VAL A 75 -13.32 3.95 -11.95
CA VAL A 75 -13.53 2.90 -10.95
C VAL A 75 -12.52 1.78 -11.20
N ILE A 76 -11.89 1.30 -10.12
CA ILE A 76 -10.93 0.21 -10.16
C ILE A 76 -11.58 -1.02 -9.57
N GLU A 77 -11.89 -2.02 -10.40
CA GLU A 77 -12.56 -3.26 -9.96
C GLU A 77 -11.61 -4.46 -10.00
N THR A 78 -10.55 -4.39 -10.80
CA THR A 78 -9.63 -5.50 -11.05
C THR A 78 -8.18 -5.02 -11.14
N GLU A 79 -7.25 -5.94 -10.89
CA GLU A 79 -5.81 -5.66 -10.96
C GLU A 79 -5.38 -5.14 -12.35
N PRO A 80 -5.83 -5.72 -13.49
CA PRO A 80 -5.51 -5.15 -14.81
C PRO A 80 -5.90 -3.68 -14.95
N VAL A 81 -7.05 -3.27 -14.41
CA VAL A 81 -7.48 -1.85 -14.47
C VAL A 81 -6.56 -0.96 -13.62
N LEU A 82 -6.05 -1.45 -12.49
CA LEU A 82 -5.05 -0.74 -11.69
C LEU A 82 -3.72 -0.61 -12.43
N LEU A 83 -3.25 -1.69 -13.07
CA LEU A 83 -2.02 -1.69 -13.86
C LEU A 83 -2.11 -0.72 -15.04
N ASP A 84 -3.24 -0.68 -15.74
CA ASP A 84 -3.51 0.29 -16.81
C ASP A 84 -3.39 1.74 -16.29
N VAL A 85 -3.90 2.03 -15.09
CA VAL A 85 -3.75 3.35 -14.46
C VAL A 85 -2.29 3.69 -14.21
N PHE A 86 -1.48 2.74 -13.71
CA PHE A 86 -0.05 2.96 -13.50
C PHE A 86 0.65 3.30 -14.82
N ASP A 87 0.41 2.53 -15.87
CA ASP A 87 1.03 2.75 -17.18
C ASP A 87 0.63 4.09 -17.81
N GLU A 88 -0.66 4.44 -17.71
CA GLU A 88 -1.21 5.69 -18.24
C GLU A 88 -0.74 6.93 -17.47
N ALA A 89 -0.62 6.86 -16.14
CA ALA A 89 -0.29 8.00 -15.30
C ALA A 89 1.22 8.25 -15.19
N ILE A 90 2.01 7.20 -14.98
CA ILE A 90 3.42 7.31 -14.59
C ILE A 90 4.29 7.83 -15.74
N LYS A 91 4.13 7.27 -16.94
CA LYS A 91 5.01 7.62 -18.08
C LYS A 91 4.87 9.09 -18.51
N PRO A 92 3.66 9.66 -18.70
CA PRO A 92 3.51 11.08 -18.98
C PRO A 92 4.03 11.96 -17.84
N TYR A 93 3.84 11.54 -16.59
CA TYR A 93 4.30 12.29 -15.42
C TYR A 93 5.82 12.41 -15.37
N ILE A 94 6.55 11.29 -15.43
CA ILE A 94 8.02 11.27 -15.43
C ILE A 94 8.58 12.13 -16.57
N LEU A 95 7.96 12.08 -17.75
CA LEU A 95 8.33 12.88 -18.92
C LEU A 95 7.94 14.36 -18.81
N GLY A 96 7.19 14.77 -17.78
CA GLY A 96 6.73 16.14 -17.56
C GLY A 96 5.62 16.60 -18.48
N LYS A 97 4.88 15.65 -19.06
CA LYS A 97 3.71 15.93 -19.89
C LYS A 97 2.45 16.15 -19.05
N THR A 98 2.43 15.67 -17.81
CA THR A 98 1.35 15.92 -16.85
C THR A 98 1.92 16.56 -15.57
N PRO A 99 1.13 17.42 -14.90
CA PRO A 99 1.58 18.09 -13.68
C PRO A 99 1.50 17.21 -12.43
N SER A 100 0.72 16.12 -12.45
CA SER A 100 0.54 15.20 -11.34
C SER A 100 0.22 13.76 -11.82
N LEU A 101 0.35 12.80 -10.91
CA LEU A 101 -0.04 11.40 -11.10
C LEU A 101 -1.55 11.15 -10.90
N GLY A 102 -2.28 12.12 -10.36
CA GLY A 102 -3.64 11.91 -9.86
C GLY A 102 -3.63 11.37 -8.43
N SER A 103 -4.73 10.75 -8.01
CA SER A 103 -4.84 10.15 -6.67
C SER A 103 -5.83 8.99 -6.63
N PHE A 104 -5.59 8.07 -5.71
CA PHE A 104 -6.52 6.99 -5.41
C PHE A 104 -7.37 7.33 -4.20
N ARG A 105 -8.65 6.94 -4.26
CA ARG A 105 -9.60 7.00 -3.17
C ARG A 105 -10.16 5.61 -2.90
N ILE A 106 -10.32 5.29 -1.62
CA ILE A 106 -11.03 4.10 -1.17
C ILE A 106 -12.19 4.52 -0.29
N THR A 107 -13.34 3.87 -0.44
CA THR A 107 -14.56 4.14 0.32
C THR A 107 -15.26 2.84 0.67
N GLU A 108 -16.14 2.86 1.66
CA GLU A 108 -17.00 1.72 1.96
C GLU A 108 -17.79 1.25 0.74
N GLY A 109 -17.83 -0.07 0.56
CA GLY A 109 -18.69 -0.72 -0.42
C GLY A 109 -19.87 -1.40 0.26
N LYS A 110 -20.74 -2.04 -0.54
CA LYS A 110 -22.00 -2.62 -0.06
C LYS A 110 -21.82 -3.67 1.04
N ARG A 111 -20.67 -4.36 1.06
CA ARG A 111 -20.40 -5.46 1.99
C ARG A 111 -19.39 -5.11 3.08
N THR A 112 -18.87 -3.88 3.12
CA THR A 112 -17.81 -3.50 4.06
C THR A 112 -18.19 -3.75 5.51
N SER A 113 -19.41 -3.37 5.92
CA SER A 113 -19.88 -3.62 7.28
C SER A 113 -19.98 -5.11 7.63
N GLU A 114 -20.47 -5.95 6.70
CA GLU A 114 -20.55 -7.41 6.91
C GLU A 114 -19.15 -8.02 7.07
N PHE A 115 -18.20 -7.57 6.26
CA PHE A 115 -16.83 -8.05 6.27
C PHE A 115 -16.09 -7.62 7.54
N ILE A 116 -16.29 -6.39 8.01
CA ILE A 116 -15.75 -5.92 9.30
C ILE A 116 -16.31 -6.77 10.46
N GLN A 117 -17.61 -7.09 10.44
CA GLN A 117 -18.19 -7.94 11.47
C GLN A 117 -17.59 -9.35 11.48
N THR A 118 -17.38 -9.93 10.30
CA THR A 118 -16.76 -11.25 10.14
C THR A 118 -15.30 -11.22 10.60
N PHE A 119 -14.55 -10.18 10.23
CA PHE A 119 -13.18 -9.95 10.70
C PHE A 119 -13.08 -9.83 12.22
N ASN A 120 -13.96 -9.02 12.84
CA ASN A 120 -14.00 -8.88 14.29
C ASN A 120 -14.30 -10.21 14.99
N ASP A 121 -15.27 -10.98 14.49
CA ASP A 121 -15.65 -12.29 15.01
C ASP A 121 -14.46 -13.25 14.94
N ASN A 122 -13.82 -13.33 13.77
CA ASN A 122 -12.68 -14.21 13.54
C ASN A 122 -11.46 -13.81 14.38
N MET A 123 -11.05 -12.54 14.39
CA MET A 123 -9.91 -12.07 15.19
C MET A 123 -10.11 -12.31 16.70
N LYS A 124 -11.36 -12.29 17.16
CA LYS A 124 -11.69 -12.54 18.57
C LYS A 124 -11.72 -14.03 18.92
N HIS A 125 -12.29 -14.85 18.06
CA HIS A 125 -12.67 -16.23 18.38
C HIS A 125 -11.77 -17.29 17.75
N VAL A 126 -11.14 -17.03 16.61
CA VAL A 126 -10.15 -17.94 16.03
C VAL A 126 -8.87 -17.90 16.86
N LYS A 127 -8.41 -19.08 17.25
CA LYS A 127 -7.17 -19.28 18.00
C LYS A 127 -6.25 -20.22 17.24
N ILE A 128 -4.95 -19.97 17.36
CA ILE A 128 -3.88 -20.81 16.81
C ILE A 128 -3.13 -21.50 17.94
N TRP A 129 -2.69 -22.74 17.72
CA TRP A 129 -1.84 -23.45 18.66
C TRP A 129 -0.44 -22.82 18.73
N GLY A 130 -0.15 -22.13 19.83
CA GLY A 130 1.18 -21.56 20.07
C GLY A 130 2.14 -22.63 20.60
N ALA A 131 2.96 -23.22 19.74
CA ALA A 131 3.86 -24.33 20.09
C ALA A 131 4.76 -24.01 21.31
N HIS A 132 5.29 -22.78 21.39
CA HIS A 132 6.12 -22.34 22.51
C HIS A 132 5.36 -22.11 23.82
N LYS A 133 4.07 -21.79 23.73
CA LYS A 133 3.20 -21.53 24.89
C LYS A 133 2.41 -22.77 25.33
N ASN A 134 2.42 -23.82 24.51
CA ASN A 134 1.70 -25.08 24.72
C ASN A 134 0.21 -24.87 25.02
N ARG A 135 -0.41 -23.90 24.34
CA ARG A 135 -1.83 -23.57 24.43
C ARG A 135 -2.30 -22.87 23.16
N TYR A 136 -3.61 -22.82 22.97
CA TYR A 136 -4.23 -21.94 21.98
C TYR A 136 -4.07 -20.46 22.41
N ILE A 137 -3.67 -19.63 21.45
CA ILE A 137 -3.43 -18.18 21.59
C ILE A 137 -4.23 -17.42 20.52
N SER A 138 -4.44 -16.12 20.70
CA SER A 138 -5.10 -15.31 19.66
C SER A 138 -4.20 -15.13 18.44
N ILE A 139 -4.81 -14.82 17.29
CA ILE A 139 -4.08 -14.41 16.08
C ILE A 139 -3.18 -13.20 16.40
N ALA A 140 -3.72 -12.18 17.06
CA ALA A 140 -2.94 -11.00 17.45
C ALA A 140 -1.71 -11.35 18.30
N GLU A 141 -1.84 -12.26 19.27
CA GLU A 141 -0.70 -12.71 20.08
C GLU A 141 0.33 -13.49 19.27
N ASN A 142 -0.10 -14.25 18.26
CA ASN A 142 0.79 -15.01 17.38
C ASN A 142 1.56 -14.13 16.41
N GLU A 143 0.87 -13.17 15.77
CA GLU A 143 1.42 -12.28 14.74
C GLU A 143 2.10 -11.02 15.32
N GLY A 144 2.27 -10.96 16.64
CA GLY A 144 2.94 -9.83 17.30
C GLY A 144 2.18 -8.50 17.19
N LEU A 145 0.84 -8.56 17.12
CA LEU A 145 -0.04 -7.40 17.08
C LEU A 145 -0.43 -6.98 18.50
N GLU A 146 -0.94 -5.76 18.64
CA GLU A 146 -1.61 -5.33 19.87
C GLU A 146 -2.84 -6.20 20.17
N GLU A 147 -3.28 -6.23 21.44
CA GLU A 147 -4.51 -6.91 21.83
C GLU A 147 -5.69 -6.40 20.98
N PHE A 148 -6.33 -7.34 20.27
CA PHE A 148 -7.36 -7.01 19.30
C PHE A 148 -8.59 -6.38 19.98
N LYS A 149 -9.08 -5.29 19.39
CA LYS A 149 -10.32 -4.62 19.76
C LYS A 149 -11.23 -4.55 18.55
N ASN A 150 -12.53 -4.63 18.81
CA ASN A 150 -13.54 -4.54 17.74
C ASN A 150 -13.38 -3.25 16.94
N ILE A 151 -13.34 -3.41 15.62
CA ILE A 151 -13.34 -2.36 14.63
C ILE A 151 -14.78 -1.96 14.30
N ASN A 152 -15.10 -0.68 14.43
CA ASN A 152 -16.48 -0.17 14.32
C ASN A 152 -16.73 0.67 13.06
N SER A 153 -15.67 1.03 12.32
CA SER A 153 -15.77 1.72 11.05
C SER A 153 -14.68 1.29 10.06
N PHE A 154 -14.85 1.67 8.80
CA PHE A 154 -13.82 1.43 7.79
C PHE A 154 -12.54 2.26 8.05
N GLU A 155 -12.65 3.45 8.62
CA GLU A 155 -11.49 4.25 9.04
C GLU A 155 -10.69 3.55 10.13
N GLU A 156 -11.35 3.01 11.16
CA GLU A 156 -10.69 2.22 12.20
C GLU A 156 -10.01 0.98 11.60
N LEU A 157 -10.65 0.32 10.63
CA LEU A 157 -10.05 -0.81 9.93
C LEU A 157 -8.79 -0.40 9.17
N TRP A 158 -8.88 0.70 8.42
CA TRP A 158 -7.77 1.24 7.65
C TRP A 158 -6.61 1.60 8.57
N GLU A 159 -6.86 2.25 9.70
CA GLU A 159 -5.83 2.56 10.69
C GLU A 159 -5.21 1.28 11.26
N TYR A 160 -6.03 0.31 11.66
CA TYR A 160 -5.57 -0.97 12.21
C TYR A 160 -4.64 -1.71 11.23
N MET A 161 -5.05 -1.86 9.96
CA MET A 161 -4.27 -2.52 8.92
C MET A 161 -2.94 -1.80 8.61
N ASN A 162 -2.82 -0.54 9.00
CA ASN A 162 -1.66 0.31 8.76
C ASN A 162 -0.75 0.49 9.97
N LYS A 163 -1.11 -0.07 11.12
CA LYS A 163 -0.21 -0.15 12.26
C LYS A 163 0.99 -1.02 11.92
N ARG A 164 2.06 -0.80 12.67
CA ARG A 164 3.28 -1.61 12.61
C ARG A 164 3.47 -2.32 13.94
N ASN A 165 3.95 -3.55 13.89
CA ASN A 165 4.39 -4.26 15.09
C ASN A 165 5.78 -3.76 15.53
N ASP A 166 6.31 -4.35 16.60
CA ASP A 166 7.61 -3.99 17.17
C ASP A 166 8.78 -4.28 16.20
N GLU A 167 8.59 -5.16 15.22
CA GLU A 167 9.54 -5.44 14.14
C GLU A 167 9.44 -4.44 12.97
N GLY A 168 8.49 -3.50 13.04
CA GLY A 168 8.25 -2.49 12.02
C GLY A 168 7.49 -3.00 10.80
N VAL A 169 6.95 -4.22 10.83
CA VAL A 169 6.14 -4.81 9.76
C VAL A 169 4.69 -4.35 9.90
N VAL A 170 4.05 -4.05 8.77
CA VAL A 170 2.68 -3.54 8.72
C VAL A 170 1.67 -4.67 8.99
N TYR A 171 0.63 -4.42 9.78
CA TYR A 171 -0.32 -5.45 10.23
C TYR A 171 -0.98 -6.21 9.08
N ILE A 172 -1.35 -5.52 8.01
CA ILE A 172 -1.88 -6.16 6.79
C ILE A 172 -0.95 -7.24 6.23
N ASN A 173 0.37 -7.08 6.35
CA ASN A 173 1.34 -8.05 5.88
C ASN A 173 1.52 -9.21 6.86
N GLU A 174 1.48 -8.96 8.17
CA GLU A 174 1.52 -10.02 9.17
C GLU A 174 0.27 -10.91 9.10
N LEU A 175 -0.88 -10.31 8.81
CA LEU A 175 -2.14 -11.04 8.66
C LEU A 175 -2.33 -11.67 7.27
N ASP A 176 -1.42 -11.43 6.30
CA ASP A 176 -1.57 -11.90 4.91
C ASP A 176 -1.77 -13.41 4.86
N ILE A 177 -0.96 -14.16 5.63
CA ILE A 177 -1.09 -15.61 5.82
C ILE A 177 -0.69 -15.97 7.26
N ILE A 178 -1.66 -16.43 8.05
CA ILE A 178 -1.51 -16.90 9.44
C ILE A 178 -1.32 -18.41 9.45
N GLY A 179 -0.49 -18.92 10.37
CA GLY A 179 -0.29 -20.36 10.58
C GLY A 179 1.02 -20.92 10.06
N TYR A 180 1.82 -20.10 9.36
CA TYR A 180 3.21 -20.43 9.02
C TYR A 180 4.15 -19.72 9.99
N ASP A 181 4.32 -20.26 11.20
CA ASP A 181 5.22 -19.73 12.24
C ASP A 181 6.72 -19.95 11.93
N ARG A 182 7.08 -20.10 10.65
CA ARG A 182 8.43 -20.42 10.14
C ARG A 182 9.02 -21.73 10.69
N THR A 183 8.26 -22.52 11.47
CA THR A 183 8.71 -23.84 11.96
C THR A 183 8.54 -24.95 10.91
N GLY A 184 7.86 -24.66 9.80
CA GLY A 184 7.52 -25.63 8.76
C GLY A 184 6.40 -26.59 9.16
N GLN A 185 5.75 -26.36 10.30
CA GLN A 185 4.56 -27.11 10.72
C GLN A 185 3.29 -26.39 10.27
N SER A 186 2.28 -27.17 9.91
CA SER A 186 0.93 -26.65 9.66
C SER A 186 0.36 -26.05 10.94
N GLY A 187 -0.26 -24.87 10.82
CA GLY A 187 -1.03 -24.27 11.89
C GLY A 187 -2.16 -25.20 12.33
N LYS A 188 -2.49 -25.15 13.62
CA LYS A 188 -3.68 -25.80 14.18
C LYS A 188 -4.59 -24.74 14.72
N PHE A 189 -5.82 -24.73 14.24
CA PHE A 189 -6.77 -23.69 14.54
C PHE A 189 -8.00 -24.23 15.25
N ILE A 190 -8.54 -23.45 16.16
CA ILE A 190 -9.86 -23.66 16.72
C ILE A 190 -10.68 -22.38 16.61
N TYR A 191 -11.99 -22.54 16.58
CA TYR A 191 -12.93 -21.49 16.92
C TYR A 191 -13.37 -21.66 18.38
N ASP A 192 -13.04 -20.68 19.23
CA ASP A 192 -13.42 -20.64 20.65
C ASP A 192 -14.71 -19.82 20.82
N TYR A 193 -15.80 -20.47 21.23
CA TYR A 193 -17.10 -19.81 21.41
C TYR A 193 -17.15 -18.92 22.67
N GLY A 194 -16.17 -19.01 23.57
CA GLY A 194 -16.10 -18.24 24.82
C GLY A 194 -17.02 -18.73 25.93
N ASN A 195 -17.76 -19.82 25.71
CA ASN A 195 -18.60 -20.51 26.69
C ASN A 195 -17.95 -21.81 27.22
N GLY A 196 -16.66 -22.03 26.90
CA GLY A 196 -15.93 -23.26 27.20
C GLY A 196 -16.01 -24.32 26.10
N GLU A 197 -16.85 -24.12 25.08
CA GLU A 197 -16.88 -24.95 23.88
C GLU A 197 -15.93 -24.39 22.82
N SER A 198 -15.32 -25.29 22.06
CA SER A 198 -14.53 -24.95 20.90
C SER A 198 -14.71 -25.99 19.81
N LYS A 199 -14.38 -25.62 18.58
CA LYS A 199 -14.33 -26.54 17.46
C LYS A 199 -13.03 -26.39 16.70
N GLU A 200 -12.54 -27.50 16.14
CA GLU A 200 -11.39 -27.48 15.25
C GLU A 200 -11.77 -26.83 13.91
N ILE A 201 -10.85 -26.04 13.35
CA ILE A 201 -10.94 -25.53 11.98
C ILE A 201 -9.99 -26.38 11.15
N SER A 202 -10.52 -27.06 10.13
CA SER A 202 -9.76 -27.97 9.26
C SER A 202 -8.93 -27.23 8.20
N GLU A 203 -8.21 -26.19 8.63
CA GLU A 203 -7.27 -25.43 7.81
C GLU A 203 -5.88 -25.46 8.44
N SER A 204 -4.85 -25.50 7.61
CA SER A 204 -3.45 -25.40 8.06
C SER A 204 -2.91 -23.97 8.05
N ALA A 205 -3.61 -23.07 7.37
CA ALA A 205 -3.28 -21.66 7.28
C ALA A 205 -4.57 -20.86 7.05
N ILE A 206 -4.60 -19.61 7.50
CA ILE A 206 -5.73 -18.70 7.29
C ILE A 206 -5.19 -17.42 6.67
N SER A 207 -5.67 -17.08 5.49
CA SER A 207 -5.33 -15.85 4.80
C SER A 207 -6.12 -14.67 5.35
N LEU A 208 -5.61 -13.45 5.12
CA LEU A 208 -6.33 -12.22 5.43
C LEU A 208 -7.72 -12.20 4.79
N PHE A 209 -7.82 -12.68 3.56
CA PHE A 209 -9.09 -12.72 2.82
C PHE A 209 -10.14 -13.59 3.50
N GLU A 210 -9.74 -14.76 4.01
CA GLU A 210 -10.63 -15.67 4.74
C GLU A 210 -11.07 -15.07 6.07
N LEU A 211 -10.20 -14.33 6.77
CA LEU A 211 -10.60 -13.60 7.99
C LEU A 211 -11.77 -12.65 7.76
N PHE A 212 -11.92 -12.05 6.57
CA PHE A 212 -13.03 -11.15 6.26
C PHE A 212 -14.27 -11.84 5.72
N LYS A 213 -14.14 -13.02 5.11
CA LYS A 213 -15.21 -13.63 4.31
C LYS A 213 -15.78 -14.90 4.92
N ASP A 214 -14.94 -15.67 5.59
CA ASP A 214 -15.32 -16.97 6.11
C ASP A 214 -15.84 -16.83 7.53
N LYS A 215 -17.10 -17.20 7.71
CA LYS A 215 -17.74 -17.23 9.01
C LYS A 215 -17.36 -18.53 9.69
N TYR A 216 -16.14 -18.60 10.24
CA TYR A 216 -15.61 -19.83 10.83
C TYR A 216 -16.54 -20.42 11.90
N LYS A 217 -17.29 -19.59 12.62
CA LYS A 217 -18.33 -20.06 13.57
C LYS A 217 -19.40 -20.96 12.97
N ASP A 218 -19.68 -20.84 11.67
CA ASP A 218 -20.73 -21.54 10.94
C ASP A 218 -20.22 -22.80 10.21
N TRP A 219 -18.89 -22.98 10.14
CA TRP A 219 -18.29 -24.17 9.52
C TRP A 219 -18.67 -25.46 10.27
N SER A 220 -18.94 -26.53 9.53
CA SER A 220 -19.36 -27.85 10.06
C SER A 220 -18.19 -28.79 10.24
#